data_AF-A0A7S4LME8-F1
#
_entry.id   AF-A0A7S4LME8-F1
#
_cell.length_a   1.000
_cell.length_b   1.000
_cell.length_c   1.000
_cell.angle_alpha   90.00
_cell.angle_beta   90.00
_cell.angle_gamma   90.00
#
_symmetry.space_group_name_H-M   'P 1'
#
loop_
_entity.id
_entity.type
_entity.pdbx_description
1 polymer ?
#
loop_
_entity_poly.entity_id
_entity_poly.type
_entity_poly.pdbx_seq_one_letter_code
_entity_poly.pdbx_strand_id
1 'polypeptide(L)'
;FFFDYAMARWLVSVLLLCALWTGKGLLDSECAVGSSECRITRPHYVYEEQTVISADSELYFNNVLHCTQHLCTLTIKSSRVVVDSNAHITAGMVNIIANEVGIKGVINTDGRGHGSSQGPGPGDVPISLYDGAIGGGYYGPGRTRCHGSSFGSAVQFGKGEYGDEEENVENFDHHVGSGGGQGRTTDVLGGRGGGAIYINASTILVMDGRLTASGQPGMPGVDGSCDGGGGGSGGSIMLQAPMVNGSGVVYAMGGKGGATIDGRQADINLLQGCYDAQQYGSPGGNGEGGRIVLTTPTVHHGIQMSVKGGVQNEWACVDGADGQIFYSSTRYFNPPEYAKND
;
A
#
# COMPACT_ATOMS: atom_id res chain seq x y z
N PHE A 1 8.23 57.65 26.47
CA PHE A 1 8.11 57.71 24.99
C PHE A 1 9.29 57.08 24.23
N PHE A 2 10.03 56.09 24.77
CA PHE A 2 11.07 55.38 23.99
C PHE A 2 11.27 53.90 24.32
N PHE A 3 10.37 53.26 25.09
CA PHE A 3 10.59 51.88 25.56
C PHE A 3 9.67 50.80 24.96
N ASP A 4 8.69 51.14 24.12
CA ASP A 4 7.69 50.17 23.65
C ASP A 4 7.93 49.55 22.26
N TYR A 5 8.77 50.14 21.43
CA TYR A 5 8.93 49.65 20.04
C TYR A 5 9.88 48.46 19.88
N ALA A 6 10.80 48.25 20.82
CA ALA A 6 11.80 47.18 20.72
C ALA A 6 11.23 45.80 21.14
N MET A 7 10.38 45.74 22.17
CA MET A 7 9.76 44.49 22.60
C MET A 7 8.70 43.98 21.64
N ALA A 8 7.94 44.87 20.99
CA ALA A 8 6.95 44.48 19.99
C ALA A 8 7.59 43.81 18.75
N ARG A 9 8.77 44.28 18.32
CA ARG A 9 9.52 43.63 17.23
C ARG A 9 10.09 42.27 17.64
N TRP A 10 10.57 42.14 18.87
CA TRP A 10 11.07 40.86 19.37
C TRP A 10 9.96 39.82 19.52
N LEU A 11 8.78 40.21 20.02
CA LEU A 11 7.62 39.33 20.11
C LEU A 11 7.08 38.91 18.74
N VAL A 12 7.03 39.81 17.76
CA VAL A 12 6.61 39.46 16.39
C VAL A 12 7.64 38.55 15.71
N SER A 13 8.94 38.75 15.93
CA SER A 13 9.99 37.86 15.41
C SER A 13 9.99 36.49 16.09
N VAL A 14 9.74 36.41 17.40
CA VAL A 14 9.64 35.15 18.14
C VAL A 14 8.32 34.42 17.82
N LEU A 15 7.22 35.12 17.59
CA LEU A 15 5.96 34.53 17.11
C LEU A 15 6.06 34.06 15.65
N LEU A 16 6.80 34.77 14.77
CA LEU A 16 7.11 34.26 13.43
C LEU A 16 8.03 33.02 13.49
N LEU A 17 9.03 33.02 14.38
CA LEU A 17 9.93 31.88 14.58
C LEU A 17 9.22 30.67 15.22
N CYS A 18 8.24 30.89 16.10
CA CYS A 18 7.41 29.81 16.66
C CYS A 18 6.38 29.29 15.65
N ALA A 19 5.79 30.15 14.80
CA ALA A 19 4.93 29.70 13.70
C ALA A 19 5.71 28.95 12.60
N LEU A 20 7.02 29.20 12.48
CA LEU A 20 7.97 28.42 11.67
C LEU A 20 8.34 27.06 12.31
N TRP A 21 7.98 26.82 13.57
CA TRP A 21 8.37 25.61 14.32
C TRP A 21 7.19 24.68 14.64
N THR A 22 5.94 25.10 14.38
CA THR A 22 4.78 24.21 14.44
C THR A 22 4.68 23.36 13.18
N GLY A 23 5.58 22.38 13.02
CA GLY A 23 5.39 21.08 12.36
C GLY A 23 4.70 20.95 10.99
N LYS A 24 4.30 22.03 10.33
CA LYS A 24 3.79 22.01 8.96
C LYS A 24 5.01 21.92 8.07
N GLY A 25 5.19 20.77 7.41
CA GLY A 25 6.16 20.66 6.33
C GLY A 25 5.88 21.79 5.36
N LEU A 26 6.74 22.82 5.36
CA LEU A 26 6.63 23.92 4.42
C LEU A 26 6.87 23.29 3.05
N LEU A 27 5.79 23.11 2.28
CA LEU A 27 5.90 22.96 0.83
C LEU A 27 6.82 24.09 0.35
N ASP A 28 7.74 23.79 -0.57
CA ASP A 28 8.66 24.79 -1.11
C ASP A 28 7.85 26.06 -1.47
N SER A 29 8.45 27.25 -1.33
CA SER A 29 7.78 28.54 -1.56
C SER A 29 7.13 28.70 -2.95
N GLU A 30 7.36 27.75 -3.85
CA GLU A 30 6.78 27.62 -5.19
C GLU A 30 5.42 26.92 -5.23
N CYS A 31 4.97 26.32 -4.12
CA CYS A 31 3.73 25.55 -4.01
C CYS A 31 2.77 26.18 -3.00
N ALA A 32 2.61 27.50 -3.08
CA ALA A 32 1.59 28.21 -2.32
C ALA A 32 0.20 27.91 -2.88
N VAL A 33 -0.80 27.82 -2.00
CA VAL A 33 -2.21 27.68 -2.39
C VAL A 33 -2.59 28.79 -3.37
N GLY A 34 -2.99 28.42 -4.60
CA GLY A 34 -3.32 29.35 -5.69
C GLY A 34 -2.19 29.65 -6.69
N SER A 35 -1.07 28.92 -6.64
CA SER A 35 -0.07 28.96 -7.72
C SER A 35 -0.60 28.30 -8.98
N SER A 36 -0.40 28.92 -10.14
CA SER A 36 -0.72 28.31 -11.44
C SER A 36 0.10 27.04 -11.69
N GLU A 37 1.36 27.05 -11.29
CA GLU A 37 2.29 25.92 -11.39
C GLU A 37 2.97 25.69 -10.04
N CYS A 38 3.18 24.43 -9.67
CA CYS A 38 3.95 24.06 -8.49
C CYS A 38 4.91 22.90 -8.84
N ARG A 39 6.17 23.06 -8.42
CA ARG A 39 7.26 22.14 -8.72
C ARG A 39 7.89 21.64 -7.42
N ILE A 40 7.85 20.34 -7.19
CA ILE A 40 8.53 19.70 -6.07
C ILE A 40 9.86 19.14 -6.58
N THR A 41 10.91 19.94 -6.39
CA THR A 41 12.27 19.65 -6.88
C THR A 41 13.23 19.23 -5.78
N ARG A 42 12.83 19.36 -4.51
CA ARG A 42 13.56 18.91 -3.33
C ARG A 42 12.80 17.80 -2.62
N PRO A 43 13.49 16.96 -1.81
CA PRO A 43 12.82 16.01 -0.94
C PRO A 43 11.83 16.72 -0.02
N HIS A 44 10.59 16.26 -0.01
CA HIS A 44 9.53 16.79 0.84
C HIS A 44 8.95 15.68 1.71
N TYR A 45 8.80 15.97 3.01
CA TYR A 45 8.30 15.02 4.00
C TYR A 45 6.97 15.51 4.57
N VAL A 46 5.95 14.67 4.46
CA VAL A 46 4.60 14.94 4.94
C VAL A 46 4.38 14.20 6.25
N TYR A 47 4.03 14.94 7.30
CA TYR A 47 3.86 14.41 8.66
C TYR A 47 2.41 14.27 9.10
N GLU A 48 1.48 14.73 8.26
CA GLU A 48 0.04 14.72 8.50
C GLU A 48 -0.57 13.40 7.99
N GLU A 49 -1.67 12.96 8.60
CA GLU A 49 -2.39 11.76 8.15
C GLU A 49 -3.14 11.99 6.83
N GLN A 50 -3.52 13.24 6.54
CA GLN A 50 -4.17 13.63 5.30
C GLN A 50 -3.57 14.93 4.80
N THR A 51 -3.07 14.92 3.57
CA THR A 51 -2.49 16.11 2.93
C THR A 51 -3.02 16.25 1.52
N VAL A 52 -3.39 17.48 1.17
CA VAL A 52 -3.81 17.85 -0.18
C VAL A 52 -2.75 18.78 -0.78
N ILE A 53 -2.20 18.38 -1.92
CA ILE A 53 -1.31 19.22 -2.74
C ILE A 53 -2.07 19.58 -4.01
N SER A 54 -2.26 20.88 -4.25
CA SER A 54 -3.02 21.35 -5.40
C SER A 54 -2.40 22.56 -6.07
N ALA A 55 -2.47 22.61 -7.40
CA ALA A 55 -2.16 23.78 -8.22
C ALA A 55 -3.11 23.86 -9.42
N ASP A 56 -3.35 25.05 -9.95
CA ASP A 56 -4.42 25.23 -10.95
C ASP A 56 -4.07 24.59 -12.31
N SER A 57 -2.85 24.80 -12.81
CA SER A 57 -2.44 24.38 -14.15
C SER A 57 -1.55 23.13 -14.13
N GLU A 58 -0.41 23.17 -13.43
CA GLU A 58 0.54 22.04 -13.43
C GLU A 58 1.13 21.76 -12.06
N LEU A 59 1.15 20.48 -11.68
CA LEU A 59 1.95 19.92 -10.59
C LEU A 59 3.03 19.02 -11.17
N TYR A 60 4.29 19.36 -10.91
CA TYR A 60 5.44 18.62 -11.40
C TYR A 60 6.31 18.13 -10.24
N PHE A 61 6.46 16.81 -10.13
CA PHE A 61 7.30 16.14 -9.15
C PHE A 61 8.57 15.66 -9.85
N ASN A 62 9.74 16.00 -9.30
CA ASN A 62 11.04 15.55 -9.80
C ASN A 62 11.98 15.15 -8.65
N ASN A 63 11.40 14.82 -7.49
CA ASN A 63 12.14 14.39 -6.32
C ASN A 63 11.24 13.54 -5.41
N VAL A 64 11.74 13.26 -4.21
CA VAL A 64 11.05 12.47 -3.20
C VAL A 64 9.90 13.27 -2.58
N LEU A 65 8.72 12.65 -2.53
CA LEU A 65 7.61 13.07 -1.68
C LEU A 65 7.26 11.89 -0.78
N HIS A 66 7.59 12.01 0.50
CA HIS A 66 7.47 10.91 1.45
C HIS A 66 6.54 11.27 2.60
N CYS A 67 5.46 10.54 2.73
CA CYS A 67 4.62 10.64 3.89
C CYS A 67 5.07 9.66 4.98
N THR A 68 5.31 10.19 6.19
CA THR A 68 5.94 9.44 7.28
C THR A 68 4.92 8.67 8.13
N GLN A 69 3.67 9.11 8.18
CA GLN A 69 2.63 8.47 8.98
C GLN A 69 2.18 7.15 8.34
N HIS A 70 1.75 6.22 9.18
CA HIS A 70 1.11 4.98 8.73
C HIS A 70 -0.27 5.30 8.13
N LEU A 71 -0.63 4.64 7.02
CA LEU A 71 -1.92 4.85 6.33
C LEU A 71 -2.23 6.29 5.89
N CYS A 72 -1.22 7.15 5.80
CA CYS A 72 -1.48 8.53 5.40
C CYS A 72 -1.95 8.66 3.96
N THR A 73 -2.85 9.60 3.75
CA THR A 73 -3.49 9.90 2.48
C THR A 73 -2.88 11.14 1.86
N LEU A 74 -2.32 10.97 0.67
CA LEU A 74 -1.85 12.06 -0.17
C LEU A 74 -2.82 12.25 -1.33
N THR A 75 -3.45 13.43 -1.39
CA THR A 75 -4.33 13.81 -2.50
C THR A 75 -3.67 14.90 -3.34
N ILE A 76 -3.45 14.62 -4.62
CA ILE A 76 -2.79 15.48 -5.59
C ILE A 76 -3.81 15.93 -6.63
N LYS A 77 -4.03 17.24 -6.76
CA LYS A 77 -5.05 17.82 -7.66
C LYS A 77 -4.47 18.92 -8.54
N SER A 78 -4.57 18.77 -9.86
CA SER A 78 -4.20 19.84 -10.80
C SER A 78 -4.81 19.61 -12.17
N SER A 79 -4.77 20.59 -13.08
CA SER A 79 -5.14 20.32 -14.48
C SER A 79 -4.17 19.30 -15.12
N ARG A 80 -2.88 19.38 -14.79
CA ARG A 80 -1.85 18.46 -15.26
C ARG A 80 -0.95 18.01 -14.12
N VAL A 81 -0.76 16.70 -13.96
CA VAL A 81 0.15 16.13 -12.97
C VAL A 81 1.24 15.34 -13.68
N VAL A 82 2.50 15.65 -13.37
CA VAL A 82 3.67 14.96 -13.93
C VAL A 82 4.53 14.44 -12.79
N VAL A 83 4.65 13.12 -12.68
CA VAL A 83 5.58 12.42 -11.80
C VAL A 83 6.77 12.00 -12.66
N ASP A 84 7.80 12.84 -12.70
CA ASP A 84 8.94 12.63 -13.59
C ASP A 84 9.82 11.45 -13.15
N SER A 85 10.73 11.02 -14.02
CA SER A 85 11.58 9.83 -13.83
C SER A 85 12.40 9.81 -12.52
N ASN A 86 12.78 10.96 -11.96
CA ASN A 86 13.48 11.03 -10.66
C ASN A 86 12.54 11.14 -9.46
N ALA A 87 11.23 11.21 -9.68
CA ALA A 87 10.26 11.36 -8.60
C ALA A 87 9.96 10.03 -7.92
N HIS A 88 9.89 10.07 -6.60
CA HIS A 88 9.53 8.94 -5.75
C HIS A 88 8.48 9.37 -4.74
N ILE A 89 7.23 8.95 -4.97
CA ILE A 89 6.11 9.24 -4.07
C ILE A 89 5.86 8.03 -3.17
N THR A 90 5.82 8.23 -1.87
CA THR A 90 5.53 7.18 -0.88
C THR A 90 4.48 7.63 0.12
N ALA A 91 3.37 6.90 0.21
CA ALA A 91 2.30 7.14 1.18
C ALA A 91 1.51 5.85 1.46
N GLY A 92 0.55 5.90 2.39
CA GLY A 92 -0.42 4.81 2.58
C GLY A 92 -1.46 4.77 1.45
N MET A 93 -1.96 5.94 1.08
CA MET A 93 -2.89 6.12 -0.02
C MET A 93 -2.44 7.29 -0.89
N VAL A 94 -2.44 7.12 -2.21
CA VAL A 94 -2.10 8.17 -3.17
C VAL A 94 -3.27 8.35 -4.14
N ASN A 95 -3.89 9.53 -4.10
CA ASN A 95 -5.01 9.90 -4.95
C ASN A 95 -4.58 11.03 -5.90
N ILE A 96 -4.49 10.76 -7.19
CA ILE A 96 -4.15 11.74 -8.23
C ILE A 96 -5.39 12.02 -9.07
N ILE A 97 -5.83 13.28 -9.09
CA ILE A 97 -7.00 13.73 -9.85
C ILE A 97 -6.56 14.88 -10.75
N ALA A 98 -6.58 14.66 -12.07
CA ALA A 98 -6.20 15.67 -13.04
C ALA A 98 -6.88 15.50 -14.39
N ASN A 99 -6.67 16.43 -15.33
CA ASN A 99 -7.07 16.20 -16.72
C ASN A 99 -6.05 15.29 -17.43
N GLU A 100 -4.78 15.60 -17.23
CA GLU A 100 -3.66 14.85 -17.79
C GLU A 100 -2.75 14.36 -16.66
N VAL A 101 -2.43 13.07 -16.67
CA VAL A 101 -1.49 12.48 -15.72
C VAL A 101 -0.36 11.81 -16.50
N GLY A 102 0.88 12.19 -16.20
CA GLY A 102 2.09 11.54 -16.73
C GLY A 102 2.93 10.95 -15.62
N ILE A 103 3.08 9.63 -15.59
CA ILE A 103 3.91 8.91 -14.61
C ILE A 103 5.11 8.29 -15.33
N LYS A 104 6.30 8.81 -15.04
CA LYS A 104 7.60 8.25 -15.42
C LYS A 104 8.41 7.78 -14.21
N GLY A 105 8.16 8.37 -13.04
CA GLY A 105 8.79 8.01 -11.77
C GLY A 105 8.12 6.83 -11.08
N VAL A 106 8.29 6.78 -9.76
CA VAL A 106 7.76 5.70 -8.91
C VAL A 106 6.73 6.22 -7.93
N ILE A 107 5.58 5.55 -7.87
CA ILE A 107 4.62 5.67 -6.77
C ILE A 107 4.62 4.33 -6.03
N ASN A 108 5.00 4.35 -4.75
CA ASN A 108 5.16 3.17 -3.93
C ASN A 108 4.33 3.29 -2.65
N THR A 109 3.43 2.33 -2.44
CA THR A 109 2.64 2.17 -1.22
C THR A 109 2.90 0.81 -0.55
N ASP A 110 4.04 0.18 -0.82
CA ASP A 110 4.40 -1.15 -0.34
C ASP A 110 4.48 -1.21 1.19
N GLY A 111 3.80 -2.18 1.80
CA GLY A 111 3.76 -2.32 3.25
C GLY A 111 3.13 -1.14 4.01
N ARG A 112 2.44 -0.25 3.30
CA ARG A 112 1.80 0.94 3.87
C ARG A 112 0.30 0.76 4.13
N GLY A 113 -0.23 -0.44 3.93
CA GLY A 113 -1.56 -0.89 4.37
C GLY A 113 -1.58 -1.31 5.84
N HIS A 114 -2.51 -2.18 6.25
CA HIS A 114 -2.69 -2.52 7.67
C HIS A 114 -1.46 -3.22 8.29
N GLY A 115 -1.28 -3.03 9.60
CA GLY A 115 -0.24 -3.67 10.40
C GLY A 115 -0.47 -5.17 10.62
N SER A 116 0.51 -5.84 11.24
CA SER A 116 0.43 -7.27 11.63
C SER A 116 -0.88 -7.58 12.36
N SER A 117 -1.57 -8.64 11.94
CA SER A 117 -2.87 -9.08 12.48
C SER A 117 -3.96 -7.99 12.48
N GLN A 118 -3.87 -7.01 11.57
CA GLN A 118 -4.86 -5.95 11.39
C GLN A 118 -5.42 -5.95 9.96
N GLY A 119 -6.60 -5.35 9.79
CA GLY A 119 -7.28 -5.17 8.51
C GLY A 119 -8.57 -5.98 8.41
N PRO A 120 -9.25 -5.94 7.24
CA PRO A 120 -10.48 -6.68 6.99
C PRO A 120 -10.27 -8.19 6.83
N GLY A 121 -9.06 -8.61 6.47
CA GLY A 121 -8.64 -10.00 6.32
C GLY A 121 -7.31 -10.27 7.02
N PRO A 122 -7.18 -9.99 8.32
CA PRO A 122 -5.91 -10.15 9.02
C PRO A 122 -5.53 -11.63 9.05
N GLY A 123 -4.24 -11.91 9.01
CA GLY A 123 -3.77 -13.25 9.34
C GLY A 123 -3.96 -13.55 10.84
N ASP A 124 -4.39 -14.76 11.15
CA ASP A 124 -4.54 -15.22 12.53
C ASP A 124 -3.20 -15.64 13.14
N VAL A 125 -3.14 -15.53 14.47
CA VAL A 125 -2.05 -16.04 15.31
C VAL A 125 -2.13 -17.57 15.37
N PRO A 126 -0.99 -18.28 15.41
CA PRO A 126 -0.93 -19.71 15.66
C PRO A 126 -1.74 -20.16 16.88
N ILE A 127 -2.55 -21.21 16.73
CA ILE A 127 -3.30 -21.83 17.84
C ILE A 127 -2.47 -22.86 18.62
N SER A 128 -1.50 -23.49 17.94
CA SER A 128 -0.55 -24.45 18.53
C SER A 128 0.88 -23.89 18.58
N LEU A 129 1.80 -24.63 19.22
CA LEU A 129 3.25 -24.35 19.24
C LEU A 129 3.95 -24.72 17.92
N TYR A 130 3.19 -25.22 16.95
CA TYR A 130 3.68 -25.91 15.76
C TYR A 130 3.08 -25.33 14.47
N ASP A 131 2.36 -24.21 14.56
CA ASP A 131 1.60 -23.66 13.46
C ASP A 131 2.23 -22.34 13.02
N GLY A 132 2.41 -22.17 11.71
CA GLY A 132 2.83 -20.91 11.14
C GLY A 132 1.68 -19.91 11.20
N ALA A 133 2.00 -18.63 11.40
CA ALA A 133 0.97 -17.61 11.37
C ALA A 133 0.35 -17.50 9.96
N ILE A 134 -0.94 -17.16 9.86
CA ILE A 134 -1.65 -17.11 8.56
C ILE A 134 -1.22 -15.85 7.80
N GLY A 135 -1.11 -15.91 6.47
CA GLY A 135 -0.91 -14.70 5.66
C GLY A 135 -2.12 -13.75 5.71
N GLY A 136 -1.91 -12.49 5.35
CA GLY A 136 -2.99 -11.51 5.21
C GLY A 136 -3.78 -11.79 3.94
N GLY A 137 -5.10 -11.63 4.00
CA GLY A 137 -5.99 -11.64 2.85
C GLY A 137 -6.41 -10.23 2.44
N TYR A 138 -6.84 -10.05 1.20
CA TYR A 138 -7.27 -8.74 0.70
C TYR A 138 -8.71 -8.37 1.17
N TYR A 139 -9.62 -9.36 1.35
CA TYR A 139 -10.98 -9.16 1.92
C TYR A 139 -11.58 -10.35 2.69
N GLY A 140 -10.74 -11.14 3.33
CA GLY A 140 -11.16 -12.21 4.22
C GLY A 140 -9.95 -12.82 4.90
N PRO A 141 -10.08 -13.67 5.94
CA PRO A 141 -8.93 -14.34 6.51
C PRO A 141 -8.10 -15.01 5.39
N GLY A 142 -6.79 -14.76 5.40
CA GLY A 142 -5.89 -15.31 4.40
C GLY A 142 -6.01 -16.84 4.35
N ARG A 143 -5.76 -17.41 3.17
CA ARG A 143 -6.33 -18.72 2.84
C ARG A 143 -5.73 -19.92 3.58
N THR A 144 -4.61 -19.82 4.32
CA THR A 144 -3.99 -21.06 4.84
C THR A 144 -3.06 -20.94 6.05
N ARG A 145 -3.22 -21.89 6.98
CA ARG A 145 -2.25 -22.25 8.03
C ARG A 145 -1.21 -23.25 7.50
N CYS A 146 0.04 -23.12 7.94
CA CYS A 146 1.04 -24.19 7.82
C CYS A 146 1.01 -25.02 9.11
N HIS A 147 0.57 -26.29 9.05
CA HIS A 147 0.61 -27.23 10.18
C HIS A 147 1.72 -28.27 9.98
N GLY A 148 2.64 -28.35 10.93
CA GLY A 148 3.57 -29.47 11.05
C GLY A 148 2.86 -30.72 11.62
N SER A 149 2.37 -31.61 10.75
CA SER A 149 1.95 -32.99 11.05
C SER A 149 0.83 -33.23 12.11
N SER A 150 -0.28 -33.80 11.63
CA SER A 150 -1.23 -34.68 12.37
C SER A 150 -2.50 -34.11 13.02
N PHE A 151 -2.78 -32.81 12.97
CA PHE A 151 -4.10 -32.28 13.35
C PHE A 151 -4.66 -31.40 12.23
N GLY A 152 -5.96 -31.57 11.95
CA GLY A 152 -6.60 -31.22 10.68
C GLY A 152 -6.27 -29.84 10.12
N SER A 153 -6.07 -29.80 8.80
CA SER A 153 -6.00 -28.60 7.98
C SER A 153 -7.26 -27.76 8.20
N ALA A 154 -7.22 -26.84 9.16
CA ALA A 154 -8.27 -25.86 9.34
C ALA A 154 -8.03 -24.76 8.32
N VAL A 155 -8.45 -25.03 7.07
CA VAL A 155 -8.73 -24.00 6.06
C VAL A 155 -9.77 -23.09 6.69
N GLN A 156 -9.32 -21.98 7.26
CA GLN A 156 -10.23 -20.94 7.67
C GLN A 156 -10.59 -20.21 6.38
N PHE A 157 -11.66 -20.65 5.75
CA PHE A 157 -12.17 -19.98 4.56
C PHE A 157 -12.48 -18.54 4.95
N GLY A 158 -11.84 -17.61 4.23
CA GLY A 158 -12.30 -16.24 4.10
C GLY A 158 -13.81 -16.20 3.94
N LYS A 159 -14.55 -15.75 4.96
CA LYS A 159 -15.92 -15.29 4.74
C LYS A 159 -15.81 -13.90 4.12
N GLY A 160 -15.77 -13.85 2.79
CA GLY A 160 -15.68 -12.61 2.04
C GLY A 160 -15.18 -12.81 0.62
N GLU A 161 -15.84 -13.67 -0.16
CA GLU A 161 -15.86 -13.46 -1.61
C GLU A 161 -16.67 -12.18 -1.83
N TYR A 162 -16.01 -11.04 -1.98
CA TYR A 162 -16.62 -9.88 -2.61
C TYR A 162 -16.13 -9.86 -4.05
N GLY A 163 -17.05 -10.11 -4.97
CA GLY A 163 -16.77 -10.23 -6.38
C GLY A 163 -17.76 -11.08 -7.18
N ASP A 164 -18.99 -11.27 -6.71
CA ASP A 164 -20.11 -11.64 -7.57
C ASP A 164 -20.35 -10.46 -8.53
N GLU A 165 -19.69 -10.50 -9.68
CA GLU A 165 -19.99 -9.90 -11.00
C GLU A 165 -20.46 -8.42 -11.15
N GLU A 166 -20.72 -7.63 -10.10
CA GLU A 166 -21.38 -6.33 -10.29
C GLU A 166 -21.12 -5.27 -9.20
N GLU A 167 -20.12 -5.45 -8.33
CA GLU A 167 -19.69 -4.33 -7.49
C GLU A 167 -18.92 -3.32 -8.36
N ASN A 168 -19.71 -2.37 -8.85
CA ASN A 168 -19.38 -1.27 -9.73
C ASN A 168 -17.99 -0.69 -9.45
N VAL A 169 -17.30 -0.33 -10.54
CA VAL A 169 -16.12 0.57 -10.54
C VAL A 169 -16.34 1.83 -9.66
N GLU A 170 -17.61 2.20 -9.44
CA GLU A 170 -18.07 3.29 -8.57
C GLU A 170 -17.83 3.06 -7.06
N ASN A 171 -17.71 1.80 -6.61
CA ASN A 171 -17.46 1.41 -5.21
C ASN A 171 -16.04 0.84 -5.02
N PHE A 172 -15.07 1.25 -5.85
CA PHE A 172 -13.67 1.02 -5.54
C PHE A 172 -13.28 1.86 -4.31
N ASP A 173 -13.69 1.42 -3.12
CA ASP A 173 -13.16 1.96 -1.88
C ASP A 173 -11.66 1.68 -1.91
N HIS A 174 -10.86 2.67 -1.54
CA HIS A 174 -9.39 2.65 -1.57
C HIS A 174 -8.83 1.71 -0.50
N HIS A 175 -9.17 0.43 -0.60
CA HIS A 175 -8.85 -0.53 0.41
C HIS A 175 -7.38 -0.85 0.35
N VAL A 176 -6.76 -0.77 1.51
CA VAL A 176 -5.40 -1.20 1.72
C VAL A 176 -5.39 -2.68 2.06
N GLY A 177 -4.30 -3.37 1.76
CA GLY A 177 -4.10 -4.77 2.13
C GLY A 177 -4.08 -4.96 3.64
N SER A 178 -4.48 -6.15 4.08
CA SER A 178 -4.40 -6.61 5.46
C SER A 178 -2.98 -7.06 5.82
N GLY A 179 -2.64 -6.99 7.10
CA GLY A 179 -1.40 -7.57 7.58
C GLY A 179 -1.51 -9.08 7.79
N GLY A 180 -0.38 -9.76 7.64
CA GLY A 180 -0.24 -11.17 8.01
C GLY A 180 -0.29 -11.37 9.52
N GLY A 181 -0.50 -12.61 9.92
CA GLY A 181 -0.61 -13.01 11.31
C GLY A 181 0.72 -12.89 12.03
N GLN A 182 0.65 -12.49 13.28
CA GLN A 182 1.77 -12.57 14.20
C GLN A 182 2.08 -14.04 14.52
N GLY A 183 3.36 -14.38 14.60
CA GLY A 183 3.79 -15.62 15.25
C GLY A 183 3.37 -15.66 16.72
N ARG A 184 3.60 -16.81 17.37
CA ARG A 184 3.12 -17.04 18.74
C ARG A 184 3.65 -16.05 19.76
N THR A 185 4.91 -15.63 19.63
CA THR A 185 5.47 -14.53 20.42
C THR A 185 5.23 -13.18 19.77
N THR A 186 5.12 -12.13 20.58
CA THR A 186 5.02 -10.73 20.15
C THR A 186 6.19 -10.25 19.31
N ASP A 187 7.31 -10.97 19.37
CA ASP A 187 8.55 -10.60 18.68
C ASP A 187 8.61 -11.09 17.23
N VAL A 188 7.66 -11.93 16.80
CA VAL A 188 7.56 -12.42 15.41
C VAL A 188 6.34 -11.81 14.74
N LEU A 189 6.50 -10.64 14.14
CA LEU A 189 5.39 -9.93 13.50
C LEU A 189 5.07 -10.47 12.11
N GLY A 190 3.79 -10.43 11.74
CA GLY A 190 3.36 -10.57 10.37
C GLY A 190 3.72 -9.35 9.52
N GLY A 191 3.84 -9.56 8.23
CA GLY A 191 4.11 -8.52 7.26
C GLY A 191 2.92 -7.58 7.11
N ARG A 192 3.19 -6.29 6.90
CA ARG A 192 2.14 -5.28 6.65
C ARG A 192 1.53 -5.44 5.27
N GLY A 193 0.26 -5.09 5.09
CA GLY A 193 -0.38 -5.07 3.78
C GLY A 193 0.11 -3.93 2.88
N GLY A 194 -0.15 -4.02 1.58
CA GLY A 194 0.10 -2.94 0.62
C GLY A 194 -0.91 -1.78 0.76
N GLY A 195 -0.54 -0.57 0.40
CA GLY A 195 -1.43 0.60 0.44
C GLY A 195 -2.34 0.72 -0.79
N ALA A 196 -2.85 1.92 -1.07
CA ALA A 196 -3.75 2.16 -2.21
C ALA A 196 -3.24 3.26 -3.15
N ILE A 197 -3.47 3.08 -4.45
CA ILE A 197 -3.18 4.09 -5.48
C ILE A 197 -4.43 4.29 -6.33
N TYR A 198 -4.89 5.53 -6.43
CA TYR A 198 -5.97 5.93 -7.31
C TYR A 198 -5.51 7.05 -8.24
N ILE A 199 -5.67 6.83 -9.54
CA ILE A 199 -5.38 7.81 -10.57
C ILE A 199 -6.63 8.00 -11.42
N ASN A 200 -7.15 9.22 -11.42
CA ASN A 200 -8.25 9.64 -12.28
C ASN A 200 -7.78 10.78 -13.19
N ALA A 201 -7.60 10.47 -14.47
CA ALA A 201 -7.27 11.43 -15.50
C ALA A 201 -8.48 11.65 -16.41
N SER A 202 -9.03 12.87 -16.45
CA SER A 202 -10.23 13.14 -17.25
C SER A 202 -10.00 13.08 -18.78
N THR A 203 -8.74 13.10 -19.23
CA THR A 203 -8.36 13.08 -20.65
C THR A 203 -7.41 11.94 -20.98
N ILE A 204 -6.20 11.92 -20.39
CA ILE A 204 -5.17 10.93 -20.70
C ILE A 204 -4.31 10.59 -19.49
N LEU A 205 -4.01 9.30 -19.33
CA LEU A 205 -2.97 8.79 -18.46
C LEU A 205 -1.82 8.23 -19.31
N VAL A 206 -0.62 8.80 -19.16
CA VAL A 206 0.63 8.27 -19.70
C VAL A 206 1.39 7.57 -18.57
N MET A 207 1.54 6.25 -18.67
CA MET A 207 2.07 5.37 -17.64
C MET A 207 3.35 4.67 -18.16
N ASP A 208 4.50 5.30 -17.97
CA ASP A 208 5.84 4.78 -18.35
C ASP A 208 6.72 4.43 -17.13
N GLY A 209 6.32 4.87 -15.95
CA GLY A 209 6.99 4.60 -14.67
C GLY A 209 6.52 3.32 -13.98
N ARG A 210 6.54 3.35 -12.64
CA ARG A 210 6.20 2.20 -11.79
C ARG A 210 5.20 2.56 -10.70
N LEU A 211 4.12 1.78 -10.61
CA LEU A 211 3.17 1.83 -9.50
C LEU A 211 3.25 0.51 -8.72
N THR A 212 3.39 0.59 -7.39
CA THR A 212 3.47 -0.60 -6.54
C THR A 212 2.71 -0.44 -5.25
N ALA A 213 1.94 -1.47 -4.90
CA ALA A 213 1.14 -1.57 -3.67
C ALA A 213 1.27 -2.98 -3.07
N SER A 214 2.50 -3.48 -2.88
CA SER A 214 2.75 -4.85 -2.45
C SER A 214 2.75 -5.02 -0.94
N GLY A 215 2.32 -6.18 -0.46
CA GLY A 215 2.45 -6.58 0.95
C GLY A 215 3.91 -6.86 1.33
N GLN A 216 4.24 -6.69 2.60
CA GLN A 216 5.55 -6.98 3.17
C GLN A 216 5.68 -8.45 3.58
N PRO A 217 6.91 -8.98 3.58
CA PRO A 217 7.16 -10.30 4.13
C PRO A 217 6.93 -10.34 5.65
N GLY A 218 6.53 -11.50 6.17
CA GLY A 218 6.48 -11.78 7.60
C GLY A 218 7.88 -11.96 8.20
N MET A 219 8.03 -11.71 9.50
CA MET A 219 9.29 -11.92 10.21
C MET A 219 9.60 -13.41 10.34
N PRO A 220 10.88 -13.81 10.26
CA PRO A 220 11.26 -15.17 10.60
C PRO A 220 11.02 -15.45 12.08
N GLY A 221 10.85 -16.72 12.43
CA GLY A 221 10.79 -17.17 13.81
C GLY A 221 12.06 -16.82 14.60
N VAL A 222 11.96 -16.81 15.92
CA VAL A 222 13.06 -16.49 16.86
C VAL A 222 13.18 -17.55 17.95
N ASP A 223 14.29 -17.56 18.70
CA ASP A 223 14.47 -18.49 19.82
C ASP A 223 13.30 -18.40 20.82
N GLY A 224 12.64 -19.53 21.08
CA GLY A 224 11.42 -19.61 21.91
C GLY A 224 10.10 -19.45 21.16
N SER A 225 10.12 -19.07 19.88
CA SER A 225 8.98 -19.11 18.95
C SER A 225 9.47 -19.50 17.56
N CYS A 226 9.49 -20.81 17.31
CA CYS A 226 10.06 -21.38 16.10
C CYS A 226 9.18 -21.13 14.85
N ASP A 227 7.99 -20.53 15.02
CA ASP A 227 7.01 -20.21 13.97
C ASP A 227 7.24 -18.83 13.33
N GLY A 228 7.19 -18.77 12.00
CA GLY A 228 7.31 -17.51 11.25
C GLY A 228 6.00 -16.72 11.17
N GLY A 229 6.11 -15.39 11.07
CA GLY A 229 4.98 -14.49 10.86
C GLY A 229 4.40 -14.61 9.45
N GLY A 230 3.11 -14.35 9.26
CA GLY A 230 2.48 -14.41 7.94
C GLY A 230 2.86 -13.22 7.06
N GLY A 231 2.89 -13.38 5.73
CA GLY A 231 3.09 -12.28 4.80
C GLY A 231 1.85 -11.39 4.68
N GLY A 232 2.01 -10.08 4.48
CA GLY A 232 0.88 -9.16 4.27
C GLY A 232 0.28 -9.27 2.86
N SER A 233 -1.00 -8.94 2.67
CA SER A 233 -1.60 -8.97 1.33
C SER A 233 -1.18 -7.76 0.48
N GLY A 234 -1.26 -7.91 -0.84
CA GLY A 234 -1.20 -6.79 -1.77
C GLY A 234 -2.34 -5.80 -1.52
N GLY A 235 -2.13 -4.56 -1.92
CA GLY A 235 -3.08 -3.47 -1.82
C GLY A 235 -3.86 -3.25 -3.12
N SER A 236 -4.28 -2.01 -3.35
CA SER A 236 -5.21 -1.68 -4.43
C SER A 236 -4.67 -0.61 -5.37
N ILE A 237 -4.84 -0.81 -6.68
CA ILE A 237 -4.46 0.17 -7.70
C ILE A 237 -5.62 0.33 -8.67
N MET A 238 -6.14 1.56 -8.79
CA MET A 238 -7.17 1.89 -9.78
C MET A 238 -6.69 3.02 -10.69
N LEU A 239 -6.77 2.76 -11.98
CA LEU A 239 -6.41 3.67 -13.06
C LEU A 239 -7.65 3.94 -13.90
N GLN A 240 -8.07 5.20 -13.94
CA GLN A 240 -9.25 5.63 -14.68
C GLN A 240 -8.87 6.77 -15.62
N ALA A 241 -9.04 6.56 -16.93
CA ALA A 241 -8.86 7.60 -17.93
C ALA A 241 -9.57 7.25 -19.25
N PRO A 242 -10.02 8.24 -20.06
CA PRO A 242 -10.52 7.96 -21.41
C PRO A 242 -9.46 7.35 -22.34
N MET A 243 -8.19 7.73 -22.14
CA MET A 243 -7.07 7.21 -22.90
C MET A 243 -5.95 6.82 -21.94
N VAL A 244 -5.43 5.62 -22.09
CA VAL A 244 -4.27 5.15 -21.34
C VAL A 244 -3.18 4.77 -22.33
N ASN A 245 -2.00 5.36 -22.17
CA ASN A 245 -0.82 5.09 -22.99
C ASN A 245 0.39 4.77 -22.11
N GLY A 246 1.35 4.02 -22.64
CA GLY A 246 2.67 3.84 -22.03
C GLY A 246 3.13 2.38 -21.96
N SER A 247 4.28 2.20 -21.31
CA SER A 247 4.98 0.91 -21.20
C SER A 247 5.42 0.56 -19.78
N GLY A 248 4.87 1.28 -18.79
CA GLY A 248 5.21 1.13 -17.38
C GLY A 248 4.71 -0.17 -16.75
N VAL A 249 5.00 -0.32 -15.47
CA VAL A 249 4.70 -1.53 -14.70
C VAL A 249 3.84 -1.18 -13.48
N VAL A 250 2.80 -1.97 -13.26
CA VAL A 250 1.84 -1.82 -12.16
C VAL A 250 1.72 -3.15 -11.44
N TYR A 251 1.99 -3.20 -10.13
CA TYR A 251 1.82 -4.45 -9.38
C TYR A 251 1.36 -4.27 -7.94
N ALA A 252 0.58 -5.23 -7.47
CA ALA A 252 0.10 -5.31 -6.09
C ALA A 252 0.27 -6.76 -5.63
N MET A 253 1.48 -7.12 -5.19
CA MET A 253 1.85 -8.50 -4.90
C MET A 253 1.63 -8.82 -3.42
N GLY A 254 1.34 -10.08 -3.12
CA GLY A 254 1.34 -10.59 -1.74
C GLY A 254 2.74 -10.73 -1.17
N GLY A 255 2.86 -10.54 0.14
CA GLY A 255 4.09 -10.72 0.89
C GLY A 255 4.40 -12.19 1.16
N LYS A 256 5.69 -12.53 1.20
CA LYS A 256 6.15 -13.87 1.58
C LYS A 256 5.91 -14.12 3.08
N GLY A 257 5.52 -15.33 3.48
CA GLY A 257 5.59 -15.71 4.89
C GLY A 257 7.00 -15.63 5.47
N GLY A 258 7.13 -15.58 6.78
CA GLY A 258 8.39 -15.69 7.51
C GLY A 258 8.94 -17.12 7.49
N ALA A 259 10.26 -17.25 7.47
CA ALA A 259 10.93 -18.55 7.63
C ALA A 259 10.97 -18.96 9.12
N THR A 260 11.46 -20.16 9.41
CA THR A 260 11.82 -20.60 10.77
C THR A 260 13.20 -20.05 11.17
N ILE A 261 13.57 -20.17 12.45
CA ILE A 261 14.72 -19.51 13.11
C ILE A 261 16.06 -19.66 12.38
N ASP A 262 16.34 -20.82 11.78
CA ASP A 262 17.66 -21.13 11.23
C ASP A 262 17.77 -20.92 9.70
N GLY A 263 16.68 -20.62 9.01
CA GLY A 263 16.58 -20.79 7.55
C GLY A 263 16.82 -22.24 7.08
N ARG A 264 17.26 -23.12 7.99
CA ARG A 264 17.34 -24.56 7.85
C ARG A 264 15.99 -25.14 8.24
N GLN A 265 15.45 -25.83 7.27
CA GLN A 265 14.47 -26.86 7.46
C GLN A 265 14.94 -27.85 8.52
N ALA A 266 14.04 -28.21 9.44
CA ALA A 266 13.95 -29.51 10.10
C ALA A 266 15.18 -30.45 10.02
N ASP A 267 16.33 -30.06 10.57
CA ASP A 267 17.50 -30.91 10.65
C ASP A 267 17.57 -31.45 12.08
N ILE A 268 17.35 -32.76 12.22
CA ILE A 268 16.98 -33.47 13.47
C ILE A 268 17.99 -33.31 14.62
N ASN A 269 19.20 -32.79 14.38
CA ASN A 269 20.34 -32.97 15.29
C ASN A 269 21.00 -31.69 15.84
N LEU A 270 20.51 -30.47 15.57
CA LEU A 270 21.33 -29.26 15.82
C LEU A 270 20.70 -28.10 16.63
N LEU A 271 19.45 -28.19 17.10
CA LEU A 271 18.81 -27.05 17.78
C LEU A 271 18.44 -27.33 19.23
N GLN A 272 19.36 -26.98 20.12
CA GLN A 272 19.26 -27.11 21.57
C GLN A 272 18.45 -25.95 22.22
N GLY A 273 17.62 -25.23 21.46
CA GLY A 273 16.83 -24.06 21.91
C GLY A 273 15.31 -24.23 21.80
N CYS A 274 14.82 -25.03 20.84
CA CYS A 274 13.41 -25.45 20.75
C CYS A 274 13.27 -26.79 21.54
N TYR A 275 13.36 -26.74 22.87
CA TYR A 275 13.45 -27.92 23.74
C TYR A 275 12.09 -28.65 23.89
N ASP A 276 11.70 -29.44 22.89
CA ASP A 276 11.32 -30.85 23.06
C ASP A 276 11.27 -31.54 21.68
N ALA A 277 12.00 -32.65 21.57
CA ALA A 277 12.37 -33.24 20.30
C ALA A 277 11.22 -34.08 19.71
N GLN A 278 10.37 -33.47 18.86
CA GLN A 278 9.67 -34.15 17.75
C GLN A 278 8.91 -33.24 16.77
N GLN A 279 8.75 -31.93 17.00
CA GLN A 279 7.86 -31.09 16.18
C GLN A 279 8.50 -29.73 15.83
N TYR A 280 8.66 -29.53 14.52
CA TYR A 280 9.33 -28.40 13.86
C TYR A 280 8.45 -27.14 13.90
N GLY A 281 9.06 -25.96 14.07
CA GLY A 281 8.35 -24.69 13.83
C GLY A 281 7.89 -24.60 12.38
N SER A 282 6.77 -23.93 12.15
CA SER A 282 6.16 -23.84 10.81
C SER A 282 6.43 -22.47 10.17
N PRO A 283 6.74 -22.42 8.86
CA PRO A 283 6.86 -21.15 8.15
C PRO A 283 5.51 -20.42 8.16
N GLY A 284 5.55 -19.10 8.18
CA GLY A 284 4.34 -18.29 8.04
C GLY A 284 3.67 -18.50 6.69
N GLY A 285 2.35 -18.34 6.65
CA GLY A 285 1.56 -18.34 5.42
C GLY A 285 1.87 -17.11 4.55
N ASN A 286 1.77 -17.29 3.24
CA ASN A 286 1.94 -16.20 2.28
C ASN A 286 0.71 -15.29 2.22
N GLY A 287 0.94 -13.99 2.01
CA GLY A 287 -0.15 -13.03 1.79
C GLY A 287 -0.75 -13.14 0.39
N GLU A 288 -2.01 -12.81 0.25
CA GLU A 288 -2.71 -12.79 -1.04
C GLU A 288 -2.23 -11.62 -1.93
N GLY A 289 -2.39 -11.78 -3.25
CA GLY A 289 -2.23 -10.69 -4.20
C GLY A 289 -3.29 -9.61 -4.02
N GLY A 290 -2.99 -8.41 -4.50
CA GLY A 290 -3.89 -7.25 -4.42
C GLY A 290 -4.84 -7.15 -5.61
N ARG A 291 -5.44 -5.97 -5.79
CA ARG A 291 -6.37 -5.70 -6.90
C ARG A 291 -5.86 -4.57 -7.78
N ILE A 292 -5.90 -4.79 -9.10
CA ILE A 292 -5.65 -3.76 -10.11
C ILE A 292 -6.91 -3.58 -10.95
N VAL A 293 -7.37 -2.33 -11.10
CA VAL A 293 -8.50 -1.97 -11.96
C VAL A 293 -8.04 -0.95 -12.99
N LEU A 294 -8.27 -1.24 -14.27
CA LEU A 294 -8.04 -0.33 -15.38
C LEU A 294 -9.37 -0.03 -16.07
N THR A 295 -9.84 1.21 -15.96
CA THR A 295 -11.06 1.69 -16.60
C THR A 295 -10.71 2.68 -17.69
N THR A 296 -10.81 2.24 -18.95
CA THR A 296 -10.54 3.07 -20.12
C THR A 296 -11.20 2.51 -21.37
N PRO A 297 -11.88 3.34 -22.18
CA PRO A 297 -12.39 2.94 -23.49
C PRO A 297 -11.28 2.74 -24.52
N THR A 298 -10.06 3.21 -24.28
CA THR A 298 -8.95 3.11 -25.25
C THR A 298 -7.62 2.92 -24.55
N VAL A 299 -7.00 1.75 -24.75
CA VAL A 299 -5.62 1.47 -24.36
C VAL A 299 -4.74 1.49 -25.60
N HIS A 300 -3.77 2.39 -25.60
CA HIS A 300 -2.66 2.36 -26.55
C HIS A 300 -1.44 1.83 -25.79
N HIS A 301 -0.97 0.63 -26.12
CA HIS A 301 0.29 0.03 -25.60
C HIS A 301 0.27 -0.67 -24.23
N GLY A 302 1.35 -1.45 -24.01
CA GLY A 302 1.45 -2.61 -23.13
C GLY A 302 1.95 -2.35 -21.73
N ILE A 303 1.14 -1.66 -20.92
CA ILE A 303 1.34 -1.61 -19.46
C ILE A 303 1.34 -3.04 -18.92
N GLN A 304 2.37 -3.38 -18.16
CA GLN A 304 2.50 -4.69 -17.53
C GLN A 304 1.83 -4.66 -16.16
N MET A 305 0.90 -5.57 -15.91
CA MET A 305 0.16 -5.68 -14.65
C MET A 305 0.37 -7.04 -13.99
N SER A 306 0.58 -7.06 -12.67
CA SER A 306 0.75 -8.30 -11.90
C SER A 306 0.16 -8.21 -10.49
N VAL A 307 -0.52 -9.27 -10.05
CA VAL A 307 -1.20 -9.38 -8.75
C VAL A 307 -0.95 -10.74 -8.12
N LYS A 308 0.26 -11.29 -8.18
CA LYS A 308 0.53 -12.62 -7.61
C LYS A 308 0.48 -12.61 -6.09
N GLY A 309 0.00 -13.70 -5.52
CA GLY A 309 0.20 -13.97 -4.09
C GLY A 309 1.68 -14.14 -3.75
N GLY A 310 1.99 -14.08 -2.46
CA GLY A 310 3.33 -14.38 -1.97
C GLY A 310 3.70 -15.82 -2.30
N VAL A 311 4.95 -16.03 -2.74
CA VAL A 311 5.48 -17.36 -3.05
C VAL A 311 6.66 -17.64 -2.12
N GLN A 312 6.67 -18.79 -1.46
CA GLN A 312 7.90 -19.32 -0.87
C GLN A 312 8.42 -20.45 -1.73
N ASN A 313 9.72 -20.45 -1.93
CA ASN A 313 10.40 -21.26 -2.92
C ASN A 313 10.53 -22.74 -2.54
N GLU A 314 10.42 -23.17 -1.27
CA GLU A 314 10.79 -24.56 -0.94
C GLU A 314 9.88 -25.32 0.04
N TRP A 315 9.13 -24.70 0.98
CA TRP A 315 8.34 -25.48 1.98
C TRP A 315 7.08 -24.78 2.54
N ALA A 316 6.58 -23.71 1.91
CA ALA A 316 5.31 -23.13 2.34
C ALA A 316 4.15 -24.08 2.03
N CYS A 317 3.23 -24.23 2.98
CA CYS A 317 2.11 -25.14 2.81
C CYS A 317 1.18 -24.72 1.66
N VAL A 318 1.14 -23.44 1.27
CA VAL A 318 0.53 -22.98 0.01
C VAL A 318 1.04 -21.60 -0.40
N ASP A 319 1.09 -21.35 -1.71
CA ASP A 319 1.23 -20.00 -2.25
C ASP A 319 0.04 -19.14 -1.83
N GLY A 320 0.29 -17.83 -1.66
CA GLY A 320 -0.81 -16.88 -1.47
C GLY A 320 -1.73 -16.93 -2.69
N ALA A 321 -3.03 -16.74 -2.50
CA ALA A 321 -3.91 -16.64 -3.65
C ALA A 321 -3.49 -15.46 -4.53
N ASP A 322 -3.55 -15.68 -5.84
CA ASP A 322 -3.44 -14.60 -6.79
C ASP A 322 -4.60 -13.62 -6.59
N GLY A 323 -4.27 -12.34 -6.70
CA GLY A 323 -5.22 -11.25 -6.72
C GLY A 323 -5.91 -11.13 -8.07
N GLN A 324 -6.54 -9.98 -8.31
CA GLN A 324 -7.41 -9.78 -9.47
C GLN A 324 -7.01 -8.57 -10.29
N ILE A 325 -7.10 -8.71 -11.62
CA ILE A 325 -6.95 -7.61 -12.57
C ILE A 325 -8.26 -7.45 -13.33
N PHE A 326 -8.86 -6.27 -13.26
CA PHE A 326 -10.09 -5.93 -13.95
C PHE A 326 -9.82 -4.91 -15.05
N TYR A 327 -10.41 -5.16 -16.22
CA TYR A 327 -10.41 -4.24 -17.35
C TYR A 327 -11.84 -3.86 -17.69
N SER A 328 -12.15 -2.57 -17.66
CA SER A 328 -13.46 -2.05 -18.08
C SER A 328 -13.30 -1.03 -19.20
N SER A 329 -13.98 -1.29 -20.32
CA SER A 329 -14.00 -0.38 -21.48
C SER A 329 -15.22 0.55 -21.50
N THR A 330 -16.10 0.46 -20.49
CA THR A 330 -17.37 1.16 -20.49
C THR A 330 -17.15 2.64 -20.18
N ARG A 331 -17.55 3.52 -21.11
CA ARG A 331 -17.61 4.97 -20.88
C ARG A 331 -18.60 5.25 -19.76
N TYR A 332 -18.13 5.60 -18.57
CA TYR A 332 -18.98 6.34 -17.64
C TYR A 332 -19.05 7.79 -18.15
N PHE A 333 -20.00 8.02 -19.05
CA PHE A 333 -20.49 9.35 -19.36
C PHE A 333 -20.98 10.01 -18.06
N ASN A 334 -20.72 11.32 -17.94
CA ASN A 334 -21.04 12.22 -16.83
C ASN A 334 -22.26 11.83 -15.95
N PRO A 335 -22.22 12.14 -14.64
CA PRO A 335 -23.44 12.18 -13.84
C PRO A 335 -24.45 13.12 -14.50
N PRO A 336 -25.75 12.79 -14.54
CA PRO A 336 -26.75 13.69 -15.09
C PRO A 336 -26.90 14.89 -14.16
N GLU A 337 -26.22 15.97 -14.49
CA GLU A 337 -26.66 17.32 -14.15
C GLU A 337 -27.88 17.64 -15.03
N TYR A 338 -28.94 18.16 -14.39
CA TYR A 338 -30.22 18.62 -14.93
C TYR A 338 -31.34 17.60 -15.23
N ALA A 339 -32.11 17.31 -14.18
CA ALA A 339 -33.57 17.25 -14.27
C ALA A 339 -34.22 17.72 -12.94
N LYS A 340 -34.03 19.01 -12.63
CA LYS A 340 -34.98 19.77 -11.81
C LYS A 340 -35.29 21.05 -12.58
N ASN A 341 -36.32 20.97 -13.41
CA ASN A 341 -37.16 22.07 -13.90
C ASN A 341 -38.32 21.43 -14.67
N ASP A 342 -39.37 21.08 -13.92
CA ASP A 342 -40.77 21.45 -14.14
C ASP A 342 -41.66 20.68 -13.14
#